data_AF-A0A950UDD3-F1
#
_entry.id   AF-A0A950UDD3-F1
#
_cell.length_a   1.000
_cell.length_b   1.000
_cell.length_c   1.000
_cell.angle_alpha   90.00
_cell.angle_beta   90.00
_cell.angle_gamma   90.00
#
_symmetry.space_group_name_H-M   'P 1'
#
loop_
_entity.id
_entity.type
_entity.pdbx_description
1 polymer ?
#
loop_
_entity_poly.entity_id
_entity_poly.type
_entity_poly.pdbx_seq_one_letter_code
_entity_poly.pdbx_strand_id
1 'polypeptide(L)'
;MITLAGTSDIDAHGNNIARIRELLPLVRRASADLVGRFNPNAFPELARDAAEYRAAVAVEESEISWGTVFGLGVMLESAAQSTRRVIEDRLQPPMEDAVQAALDSVLTLHGPLILSTAEGRQLADDADRMYLTREEQSSLQENARIVARRLKNSPNIINPSAAKVVEDAAKVIGKGRHPERGTAYGIATVRNVAIGLVGVAAVSAAFGIGVVQAGAALLAIEALKKSEKFSAVTSMLGQNIDRIFHIGEAYRKFIIANEEPLRRIASNTTQLRWMLPHIDKVVEGEELSGSDPTTAESLSTMNGPHRTRSNLSTLRF
;
A
#
# COMPACT_ATOMS: atom_id res chain seq x y z
N MET A 1 -11.29 3.13 -11.73
CA MET A 1 -11.92 4.39 -11.26
C MET A 1 -12.37 4.15 -9.83
N ILE A 2 -12.02 5.04 -8.89
CA ILE A 2 -12.43 4.93 -7.49
C ILE A 2 -13.91 5.27 -7.40
N THR A 3 -14.69 4.30 -6.93
CA THR A 3 -16.06 4.46 -6.44
C THR A 3 -16.04 4.32 -4.93
N LEU A 4 -16.84 5.13 -4.23
CA LEU A 4 -17.08 4.92 -2.80
C LEU A 4 -17.86 3.60 -2.64
N ALA A 5 -17.60 2.88 -1.54
CA ALA A 5 -18.32 1.64 -1.23
C ALA A 5 -19.83 1.88 -1.24
N GLY A 6 -20.60 0.92 -1.77
CA GLY A 6 -22.05 0.99 -1.73
C GLY A 6 -22.54 0.90 -0.28
N THR A 7 -23.72 1.45 0.02
CA THR A 7 -24.31 1.34 1.36
C THR A 7 -24.57 -0.11 1.78
N SER A 8 -24.64 -1.05 0.83
CA SER A 8 -24.73 -2.49 1.08
C SER A 8 -23.43 -3.13 1.58
N ASP A 9 -22.29 -2.45 1.39
CA ASP A 9 -20.96 -3.00 1.68
C ASP A 9 -20.45 -2.57 3.06
N ILE A 10 -21.21 -1.69 3.73
CA ILE A 10 -20.96 -1.20 5.07
C ILE A 10 -21.94 -1.87 6.03
N ASP A 11 -21.45 -2.55 7.06
CA ASP A 11 -22.32 -3.15 8.08
C ASP A 11 -22.91 -2.09 9.06
N ALA A 12 -23.74 -2.55 9.99
CA ALA A 12 -24.34 -1.69 11.02
C ALA A 12 -23.30 -1.02 11.95
N HIS A 13 -22.07 -1.53 12.00
CA HIS A 13 -20.98 -1.01 12.80
C HIS A 13 -20.06 -0.05 12.02
N GLY A 14 -20.30 0.13 10.71
CA GLY A 14 -19.47 0.97 9.86
C GLY A 14 -18.24 0.27 9.28
N ASN A 15 -18.17 -1.06 9.36
CA ASN A 15 -17.10 -1.84 8.75
C ASN A 15 -17.36 -2.01 7.25
N ASN A 16 -16.31 -1.88 6.44
CA ASN A 16 -16.36 -2.20 5.02
C ASN A 16 -16.16 -3.70 4.83
N ILE A 17 -17.26 -4.45 4.88
CA ILE A 17 -17.27 -5.92 4.86
C ILE A 17 -16.74 -6.47 3.55
N ALA A 18 -17.05 -5.84 2.41
CA ALA A 18 -16.51 -6.25 1.12
C ALA A 18 -14.98 -6.23 1.14
N ARG A 19 -14.39 -5.12 1.60
CA ARG A 19 -12.94 -4.96 1.67
C ARG A 19 -12.28 -5.87 2.71
N ILE A 20 -12.94 -6.12 3.85
CA ILE A 20 -12.45 -7.09 4.84
C ILE A 20 -12.38 -8.48 4.21
N ARG A 21 -13.42 -8.92 3.49
CA ARG A 21 -13.46 -10.24 2.82
C ARG A 21 -12.41 -10.40 1.75
N GLU A 22 -12.02 -9.32 1.09
CA GLU A 22 -10.95 -9.30 0.10
C GLU A 22 -9.56 -9.39 0.76
N LEU A 23 -9.32 -8.61 1.81
CA LEU A 23 -8.00 -8.48 2.44
C LEU A 23 -7.68 -9.60 3.42
N LEU A 24 -8.69 -10.08 4.17
CA LEU A 24 -8.48 -11.03 5.26
C LEU A 24 -7.84 -12.36 4.80
N PRO A 25 -8.23 -12.99 3.67
CA PRO A 25 -7.53 -14.17 3.16
C PRO A 25 -6.06 -13.91 2.83
N LEU A 26 -5.74 -12.74 2.27
CA LEU A 26 -4.37 -12.35 1.94
C LEU A 26 -3.53 -12.14 3.20
N VAL A 27 -4.10 -11.49 4.23
CA VAL A 27 -3.46 -11.30 5.54
C VAL A 27 -3.24 -12.63 6.25
N ARG A 28 -4.22 -13.54 6.22
CA ARG A 28 -4.10 -14.90 6.78
C ARG A 28 -2.99 -15.69 6.10
N ARG A 29 -2.90 -15.61 4.76
CA ARG A 29 -1.83 -16.25 4.00
C ARG A 29 -0.46 -15.65 4.36
N ALA A 30 -0.32 -14.32 4.30
CA ALA A 30 0.94 -13.65 4.61
C ALA A 30 1.42 -13.93 6.04
N SER A 31 0.51 -13.93 7.02
CA SER A 31 0.84 -14.26 8.41
C SER A 31 1.18 -15.74 8.61
N ALA A 32 0.53 -16.66 7.88
CA ALA A 32 0.91 -18.07 7.86
C ALA A 32 2.30 -18.29 7.24
N ASP A 33 2.59 -17.63 6.11
CA ASP A 33 3.90 -17.68 5.44
C ASP A 33 4.99 -17.11 6.34
N LEU A 34 4.73 -16.00 7.05
CA LEU A 34 5.66 -15.41 8.01
C LEU A 34 5.98 -16.40 9.13
N VAL A 35 4.96 -16.92 9.83
CA VAL A 35 5.15 -17.88 10.94
C VAL A 35 5.82 -19.17 10.47
N GLY A 36 5.49 -19.67 9.28
CA GLY A 36 6.07 -20.91 8.74
C GLY A 36 7.53 -20.81 8.33
N ARG A 37 8.04 -19.59 8.07
CA ARG A 37 9.44 -19.33 7.69
C ARG A 37 10.28 -18.85 8.86
N PHE A 38 9.65 -18.46 9.96
CA PHE A 38 10.33 -17.81 11.07
C PHE A 38 11.14 -18.80 11.90
N ASN A 39 12.41 -18.48 12.19
CA ASN A 39 13.17 -19.20 13.21
C ASN A 39 12.91 -18.54 14.59
N PRO A 40 12.15 -19.20 15.49
CA PRO A 40 11.79 -18.61 16.78
C PRO A 40 13.00 -18.36 17.70
N ASN A 41 14.14 -19.03 17.45
CA ASN A 41 15.34 -18.84 18.25
C ASN A 41 16.14 -17.60 17.84
N ALA A 42 16.01 -17.14 16.59
CA ALA A 42 16.76 -16.00 16.08
C ALA A 42 16.12 -14.66 16.49
N PHE A 43 14.78 -14.57 16.45
CA PHE A 43 14.04 -13.37 16.86
C PHE A 43 12.79 -13.74 17.67
N PRO A 44 12.93 -14.08 18.96
CA PRO A 44 11.85 -14.65 19.76
C PRO A 44 10.65 -13.71 19.93
N GLU A 45 10.88 -12.41 20.13
CA GLU A 45 9.78 -11.43 20.26
C GLU A 45 8.98 -11.33 18.95
N LEU A 46 9.67 -11.20 17.81
CA LEU A 46 9.02 -11.11 16.51
C LEU A 46 8.28 -12.41 16.15
N ALA A 47 8.83 -13.57 16.52
CA ALA A 47 8.17 -14.86 16.36
C ALA A 47 6.89 -14.97 17.19
N ARG A 48 6.93 -14.52 18.45
CA ARG A 48 5.76 -14.48 19.34
C ARG A 48 4.69 -13.56 18.78
N ASP A 49 5.04 -12.32 18.48
CA ASP A 49 4.09 -11.32 17.98
C ASP A 49 3.47 -11.76 16.64
N ALA A 50 4.25 -12.43 15.76
CA ALA A 50 3.72 -12.98 14.50
C ALA A 50 2.75 -14.14 14.73
N ALA A 51 3.04 -15.03 15.68
CA ALA A 51 2.17 -16.15 16.02
C ALA A 51 0.85 -15.65 16.65
N GLU A 52 0.92 -14.66 17.54
CA GLU A 52 -0.25 -14.04 18.16
C GLU A 52 -1.10 -13.29 17.12
N TYR A 53 -0.47 -12.50 16.23
CA TYR A 53 -1.16 -11.85 15.13
C TYR A 53 -1.89 -12.85 14.24
N ARG A 54 -1.20 -13.92 13.83
CA ARG A 54 -1.79 -14.99 13.02
C ARG A 54 -3.00 -15.62 13.71
N ALA A 55 -2.90 -15.90 15.01
CA ALA A 55 -4.00 -16.47 15.78
C ALA A 55 -5.21 -15.52 15.83
N ALA A 56 -4.96 -14.23 16.05
CA ALA A 56 -6.01 -13.21 16.13
C ALA A 56 -6.79 -13.04 14.80
N VAL A 57 -6.12 -13.18 13.65
CA VAL A 57 -6.79 -13.10 12.33
C VAL A 57 -7.33 -14.43 11.82
N ALA A 58 -7.03 -15.56 12.48
CA ALA A 58 -7.46 -16.89 12.04
C ALA A 58 -8.92 -17.22 12.38
N VAL A 59 -9.50 -16.55 13.38
CA VAL A 59 -10.91 -16.73 13.78
C VAL A 59 -11.88 -16.19 12.73
N GLU A 60 -13.16 -16.56 12.83
CA GLU A 60 -14.19 -16.10 11.90
C GLU A 60 -14.31 -14.57 11.86
N GLU A 61 -14.64 -14.00 10.70
CA GLU A 61 -14.69 -12.53 10.46
C GLU A 61 -15.50 -11.79 11.53
N SER A 62 -16.63 -12.36 11.95
CA SER A 62 -17.52 -11.79 12.97
C SER A 62 -16.99 -11.88 14.41
N GLU A 63 -15.95 -12.67 14.64
CA GLU A 63 -15.36 -12.92 15.97
C GLU A 63 -14.01 -12.21 16.15
N ILE A 64 -13.48 -11.58 15.09
CA ILE A 64 -12.21 -10.87 15.17
C ILE A 64 -12.34 -9.67 16.10
N SER A 65 -11.50 -9.62 17.14
CA SER A 65 -11.29 -8.41 17.93
C SER A 65 -10.34 -7.48 17.19
N TRP A 66 -10.90 -6.49 16.48
CA TRP A 66 -10.10 -5.58 15.65
C TRP A 66 -9.15 -4.71 16.46
N GLY A 67 -9.51 -4.34 17.69
CA GLY A 67 -8.60 -3.68 18.63
C GLY A 67 -7.37 -4.52 18.98
N THR A 68 -7.55 -5.84 19.19
CA THR A 68 -6.42 -6.76 19.40
C THR A 68 -5.55 -6.90 18.16
N VAL A 69 -6.16 -7.05 16.97
CA VAL A 69 -5.40 -7.12 15.70
C VAL A 69 -4.61 -5.83 15.46
N PHE A 70 -5.19 -4.66 15.76
CA PHE A 70 -4.51 -3.37 15.70
C PHE A 70 -3.27 -3.34 16.59
N GLY A 71 -3.43 -3.66 17.88
CA GLY A 71 -2.32 -3.67 18.84
C GLY A 71 -1.19 -4.61 18.43
N LEU A 72 -1.53 -5.84 18.02
CA LEU A 72 -0.57 -6.83 17.53
C LEU A 72 0.18 -6.36 16.28
N GLY A 73 -0.48 -5.68 15.36
CA GLY A 73 0.16 -5.10 14.18
C GLY A 73 1.16 -4.00 14.54
N VAL A 74 0.84 -3.14 15.51
CA VAL A 74 1.77 -2.11 16.01
C VAL A 74 2.99 -2.74 16.69
N MET A 75 2.80 -3.82 17.46
CA MET A 75 3.91 -4.56 18.07
C MET A 75 4.81 -5.21 17.01
N LEU A 76 4.21 -5.85 16.01
CA LEU A 76 4.93 -6.40 14.85
C LEU A 76 5.76 -5.34 14.10
N GLU A 77 5.17 -4.18 13.81
CA GLU A 77 5.89 -3.09 13.14
C GLU A 77 7.06 -2.59 13.99
N SER A 78 6.84 -2.41 15.30
CA SER A 78 7.86 -1.96 16.24
C SER A 78 9.01 -2.95 16.34
N ALA A 79 8.70 -4.26 16.41
CA ALA A 79 9.68 -5.33 16.40
C ALA A 79 10.47 -5.35 15.08
N ALA A 80 9.79 -5.23 13.94
CA ALA A 80 10.40 -5.15 12.62
C ALA A 80 11.35 -3.96 12.46
N GLN A 81 10.94 -2.78 12.95
CA GLN A 81 11.79 -1.59 12.96
C GLN A 81 13.01 -1.80 13.85
N SER A 82 12.84 -2.42 15.02
CA SER A 82 13.96 -2.77 15.90
C SER A 82 14.95 -3.68 15.18
N THR A 83 14.50 -4.73 14.49
CA THR A 83 15.37 -5.65 13.74
C THR A 83 16.07 -5.00 12.54
N ARG A 84 15.58 -3.86 12.04
CA ARG A 84 16.24 -3.11 10.94
C ARG A 84 17.27 -2.10 11.38
N ARG A 85 17.31 -1.72 12.66
CA ARG A 85 18.31 -0.76 13.17
C ARG A 85 19.72 -1.31 12.98
N VAL A 86 20.58 -0.52 12.35
CA VAL A 86 22.01 -0.79 12.31
C VAL A 86 22.56 -0.53 13.70
N ILE A 87 22.97 -1.60 14.39
CA ILE A 87 23.64 -1.53 15.69
C ILE A 87 25.00 -2.16 15.46
N GLU A 88 26.07 -1.39 15.67
CA GLU A 88 27.46 -1.80 15.39
C GLU A 88 27.82 -3.14 16.06
N ASP A 89 27.25 -3.42 17.24
CA ASP A 89 27.50 -4.63 18.03
C ASP A 89 26.34 -5.67 17.97
N ARG A 90 25.52 -5.67 16.91
CA ARG A 90 24.43 -6.66 16.82
C ARG A 90 24.99 -8.07 16.60
N LEU A 91 24.88 -8.90 17.64
CA LEU A 91 25.21 -10.34 17.59
C LEU A 91 24.13 -11.21 16.93
N GLN A 92 22.95 -10.64 16.63
CA GLN A 92 21.88 -11.36 15.94
C GLN A 92 22.18 -11.46 14.43
N PRO A 93 21.94 -12.62 13.79
CA PRO A 93 22.07 -12.74 12.36
C PRO A 93 21.09 -11.81 11.64
N PRO A 94 21.41 -11.35 10.41
CA PRO A 94 20.44 -10.65 9.58
C PRO A 94 19.24 -11.56 9.29
N MET A 95 18.07 -10.94 9.09
CA MET A 95 16.87 -11.67 8.71
C MET A 95 17.03 -12.21 7.28
N GLU A 96 16.64 -13.47 7.06
CA GLU A 96 16.61 -14.05 5.72
C GLU A 96 15.62 -13.31 4.82
N ASP A 97 15.99 -13.07 3.55
CA ASP A 97 15.16 -12.35 2.58
C ASP A 97 13.74 -12.90 2.46
N ALA A 98 13.60 -14.23 2.54
CA ALA A 98 12.32 -14.91 2.48
C ALA A 98 11.41 -14.64 3.69
N VAL A 99 12.00 -14.41 4.87
CA VAL A 99 11.30 -14.03 6.10
C VAL A 99 10.97 -12.55 6.05
N GLN A 100 11.92 -11.72 5.61
CA GLN A 100 11.75 -10.28 5.46
C GLN A 100 10.61 -9.94 4.50
N ALA A 101 10.55 -10.60 3.33
CA ALA A 101 9.47 -10.43 2.37
C ALA A 101 8.09 -10.83 2.93
N ALA A 102 8.02 -11.89 3.74
CA ALA A 102 6.77 -12.31 4.38
C ALA A 102 6.32 -11.30 5.44
N LEU A 103 7.25 -10.77 6.24
CA LEU A 103 7.00 -9.72 7.22
C LEU A 103 6.49 -8.44 6.55
N ASP A 104 7.16 -8.02 5.48
CA ASP A 104 6.74 -6.85 4.70
C ASP A 104 5.35 -7.02 4.11
N SER A 105 4.99 -8.22 3.67
CA SER A 105 3.64 -8.52 3.17
C SER A 105 2.58 -8.37 4.26
N VAL A 106 2.85 -8.87 5.48
CA VAL A 106 1.95 -8.70 6.63
C VAL A 106 1.77 -7.22 6.97
N LEU A 107 2.87 -6.47 7.11
CA LEU A 107 2.82 -5.06 7.47
C LEU A 107 2.12 -4.21 6.39
N THR A 108 2.35 -4.53 5.11
CA THR A 108 1.71 -3.86 3.98
C THR A 108 0.19 -4.08 3.97
N LEU A 109 -0.27 -5.29 4.28
CA LEU A 109 -1.69 -5.64 4.26
C LEU A 109 -2.42 -5.27 5.56
N HIS A 110 -1.69 -5.15 6.68
CA HIS A 110 -2.24 -4.82 7.99
C HIS A 110 -2.98 -3.48 7.99
N GLY A 111 -2.31 -2.39 7.57
CA GLY A 111 -2.91 -1.05 7.56
C GLY A 111 -4.23 -0.98 6.78
N PRO A 112 -4.27 -1.43 5.51
CA PRO A 112 -5.51 -1.51 4.73
C PRO A 112 -6.62 -2.34 5.40
N LEU A 113 -6.28 -3.47 6.05
CA LEU A 113 -7.26 -4.31 6.74
C LEU A 113 -7.85 -3.57 7.94
N ILE A 114 -7.02 -3.01 8.82
CA ILE A 114 -7.44 -2.25 9.99
C ILE A 114 -8.33 -1.08 9.60
N LEU A 115 -7.93 -0.31 8.59
CA LEU A 115 -8.67 0.89 8.15
C LEU A 115 -10.00 0.56 7.46
N SER A 116 -10.22 -0.71 7.11
CA SER A 116 -11.51 -1.21 6.64
C SER A 116 -12.54 -1.34 7.76
N THR A 117 -12.12 -1.34 9.02
CA THR A 117 -12.97 -1.48 10.21
C THR A 117 -13.26 -0.11 10.85
N ALA A 118 -14.42 0.05 11.47
CA ALA A 118 -14.72 1.29 12.18
C ALA A 118 -13.83 1.49 13.41
N GLU A 119 -13.65 0.43 14.20
CA GLU A 119 -12.79 0.42 15.38
C GLU A 119 -11.33 0.73 15.02
N GLY A 120 -10.78 0.08 13.99
CA GLY A 120 -9.42 0.30 13.54
C GLY A 120 -9.17 1.73 13.05
N ARG A 121 -10.14 2.35 12.37
CA ARG A 121 -10.04 3.79 12.02
C ARG A 121 -10.01 4.69 13.24
N GLN A 122 -10.83 4.40 14.25
CA GLN A 122 -10.83 5.16 15.50
C GLN A 122 -9.49 5.04 16.22
N LEU A 123 -8.97 3.82 16.39
CA LEU A 123 -7.68 3.57 17.03
C LEU A 123 -6.51 4.23 16.28
N ALA A 124 -6.56 4.21 14.95
CA ALA A 124 -5.60 4.90 14.09
C ALA A 124 -5.60 6.42 14.33
N ASP A 125 -6.80 7.02 14.35
CA ASP A 125 -6.96 8.45 14.60
C ASP A 125 -6.51 8.84 16.01
N ASP A 126 -6.81 8.01 17.02
CA ASP A 126 -6.37 8.22 18.39
C ASP A 126 -4.84 8.12 18.52
N ALA A 127 -4.22 7.14 17.87
CA ALA A 127 -2.76 6.99 17.86
C ALA A 127 -2.09 8.22 17.22
N ASP A 128 -2.55 8.67 16.06
CA ASP A 128 -1.97 9.85 15.41
C ASP A 128 -2.12 11.13 16.25
N ARG A 129 -3.26 11.30 16.93
CA ARG A 129 -3.48 12.45 17.83
C ARG A 129 -2.46 12.52 18.97
N MET A 130 -1.96 11.38 19.44
CA MET A 130 -0.96 11.33 20.50
C MET A 130 0.44 11.74 20.01
N TYR A 131 0.75 11.50 18.73
CA TYR A 131 2.09 11.72 18.18
C TYR A 131 2.25 13.03 17.42
N LEU A 132 1.18 13.60 16.85
CA LEU A 132 1.29 14.77 16.00
C LEU A 132 1.30 16.09 16.77
N THR A 133 2.35 16.87 16.56
CA THR A 133 2.43 18.30 16.93
C THR A 133 1.40 19.14 16.18
N ARG A 134 1.15 20.37 16.65
CA ARG A 134 0.20 21.29 15.97
C ARG A 134 0.66 21.63 14.56
N GLU A 135 1.96 21.78 14.37
CA GLU A 135 2.60 22.05 13.10
C GLU A 135 2.41 20.88 12.13
N GLU A 136 2.61 19.64 12.59
CA GLU A 136 2.39 18.44 11.78
C GLU A 136 0.92 18.23 11.45
N GLN A 137 0.00 18.53 12.38
CA GLN A 137 -1.44 18.51 12.11
C GLN A 137 -1.81 19.54 11.04
N SER A 138 -1.31 20.77 11.13
CA SER A 138 -1.53 21.82 10.13
C SER A 138 -0.99 21.41 8.76
N SER A 139 0.22 20.85 8.72
CA SER A 139 0.84 20.31 7.51
C SER A 139 -0.01 19.19 6.90
N LEU A 140 -0.49 18.24 7.71
CA LEU A 140 -1.35 17.15 7.25
C LEU A 140 -2.65 17.68 6.64
N GLN A 141 -3.28 18.69 7.26
CA GLN A 141 -4.49 19.34 6.75
C GLN A 141 -4.26 19.99 5.39
N GLU A 142 -3.15 20.71 5.21
CA GLU A 142 -2.86 21.37 3.93
C GLU A 142 -2.58 20.35 2.82
N ASN A 143 -1.76 19.34 3.10
CA ASN A 143 -1.49 18.26 2.15
C ASN A 143 -2.76 17.50 1.75
N ALA A 144 -3.66 17.25 2.71
CA ALA A 144 -4.95 16.63 2.42
C ALA A 144 -5.82 17.47 1.47
N ARG A 145 -5.84 18.81 1.66
CA ARG A 145 -6.56 19.74 0.76
C ARG A 145 -5.93 19.81 -0.64
N ILE A 146 -4.61 19.70 -0.74
CA ILE A 146 -3.90 19.65 -2.03
C ILE A 146 -4.31 18.39 -2.80
N VAL A 147 -4.23 17.21 -2.16
CA VAL A 147 -4.62 15.94 -2.78
C VAL A 147 -6.09 15.94 -3.18
N ALA A 148 -6.99 16.44 -2.32
CA ALA A 148 -8.41 16.55 -2.63
C ALA A 148 -8.70 17.42 -3.87
N ARG A 149 -8.07 18.59 -3.97
CA ARG A 149 -8.20 19.48 -5.16
C ARG A 149 -7.70 18.81 -6.42
N ARG A 150 -6.56 18.13 -6.36
CA ARG A 150 -5.96 17.47 -7.53
C ARG A 150 -6.76 16.25 -7.96
N LEU A 151 -7.34 15.50 -7.01
CA LEU A 151 -8.28 14.41 -7.31
C LEU A 151 -9.51 14.90 -8.07
N LYS A 152 -10.10 16.02 -7.66
CA LYS A 152 -11.23 16.64 -8.37
C LYS A 152 -10.94 16.90 -9.84
N ASN A 153 -9.70 17.30 -10.15
CA ASN A 153 -9.26 17.59 -11.50
C ASN A 153 -8.78 16.34 -12.27
N SER A 154 -8.98 15.14 -11.72
CA SER A 154 -8.49 13.86 -12.26
C SER A 154 -9.65 12.87 -12.50
N PRO A 155 -10.56 13.14 -13.45
CA PRO A 155 -11.77 12.34 -13.68
C PRO A 155 -11.50 10.90 -14.11
N ASN A 156 -10.30 10.61 -14.63
CA ASN A 156 -9.88 9.25 -14.99
C ASN A 156 -9.57 8.37 -13.78
N ILE A 157 -9.41 8.98 -12.60
CA ILE A 157 -8.97 8.31 -11.37
C ILE A 157 -10.15 8.09 -10.44
N ILE A 158 -10.96 9.12 -10.24
CA ILE A 158 -12.08 9.16 -9.30
C ILE A 158 -13.35 9.62 -10.00
N ASN A 159 -14.49 8.99 -9.66
CA ASN A 159 -15.78 9.43 -10.18
C ASN A 159 -16.10 10.86 -9.67
N PRO A 160 -16.69 11.76 -10.49
CA PRO A 160 -17.09 13.10 -10.06
C PRO A 160 -17.89 13.18 -8.75
N SER A 161 -18.78 12.21 -8.48
CA SER A 161 -19.55 12.17 -7.23
C SER A 161 -18.66 11.91 -6.02
N ALA A 162 -17.75 10.94 -6.12
CA ALA A 162 -16.76 10.65 -5.09
C ALA A 162 -15.77 11.81 -4.91
N ALA A 163 -15.33 12.44 -6.01
CA ALA A 163 -14.47 13.61 -5.96
C ALA A 163 -15.10 14.79 -5.21
N LYS A 164 -16.40 15.01 -5.40
CA LYS A 164 -17.16 16.03 -4.66
C LYS A 164 -17.19 15.72 -3.16
N VAL A 165 -17.43 14.47 -2.76
CA VAL A 165 -17.39 14.08 -1.34
C VAL A 165 -16.03 14.37 -0.72
N VAL A 166 -14.94 14.03 -1.41
CA VAL A 166 -13.56 14.30 -0.94
C VAL A 166 -13.29 15.80 -0.84
N GLU A 167 -13.73 16.58 -1.83
CA GLU A 167 -13.59 18.03 -1.81
C GLU A 167 -14.37 18.67 -0.65
N ASP A 168 -15.62 18.28 -0.46
CA ASP A 168 -16.47 18.82 0.60
C ASP A 168 -15.96 18.42 1.99
N ALA A 169 -15.43 17.20 2.13
CA ALA A 169 -14.72 16.76 3.33
C ALA A 169 -13.44 17.59 3.57
N ALA A 170 -12.66 17.89 2.53
CA ALA A 170 -11.48 18.73 2.65
C ALA A 170 -11.79 20.20 3.01
N LYS A 171 -12.95 20.72 2.57
CA LYS A 171 -13.40 22.09 2.87
C LYS A 171 -13.72 22.31 4.35
N VAL A 172 -14.19 21.27 5.05
CA VAL A 172 -14.57 21.36 6.47
C VAL A 172 -13.41 21.14 7.43
N ILE A 173 -12.23 20.76 6.92
CA ILE A 173 -11.00 20.66 7.73
C ILE A 173 -10.69 22.02 8.36
N GLY A 174 -10.58 22.05 9.68
CA GLY A 174 -10.26 23.25 10.47
C GLY A 174 -11.33 24.34 10.46
N LYS A 175 -12.57 24.05 10.05
CA LYS A 175 -13.66 25.04 9.94
C LYS A 175 -14.90 24.66 10.74
N GLY A 176 -15.72 25.68 11.01
CA GLY A 176 -17.03 25.53 11.66
C GLY A 176 -16.98 25.68 13.19
N ARG A 177 -18.14 25.45 13.83
CA ARG A 177 -18.31 25.57 15.28
C ARG A 177 -17.54 24.51 16.08
N HIS A 178 -17.23 23.38 15.44
CA HIS A 178 -16.47 22.25 15.99
C HIS A 178 -15.38 21.85 14.99
N PRO A 179 -14.32 22.67 14.83
CA PRO A 179 -13.29 22.46 13.82
C PRO A 179 -12.58 21.11 13.97
N GLU A 180 -12.54 20.53 15.17
CA GLU A 180 -11.96 19.22 15.44
C GLU A 180 -12.74 18.10 14.74
N ARG A 181 -14.08 18.19 14.72
CA ARG A 181 -14.95 17.19 14.09
C ARG A 181 -14.84 17.25 12.57
N GLY A 182 -14.86 18.46 12.01
CA GLY A 182 -14.67 18.66 10.56
C GLY A 182 -13.28 18.21 10.10
N THR A 183 -12.25 18.44 10.93
CA THR A 183 -10.89 17.97 10.68
C THR A 183 -10.77 16.45 10.69
N ALA A 184 -11.34 15.77 11.70
CA ALA A 184 -11.32 14.32 11.77
C ALA A 184 -12.00 13.69 10.53
N TYR A 185 -13.21 14.15 10.20
CA TYR A 185 -13.94 13.67 9.02
C TYR A 185 -13.18 13.94 7.71
N GLY A 186 -12.66 15.15 7.53
CA GLY A 186 -11.95 15.56 6.32
C GLY A 186 -10.67 14.77 6.09
N ILE A 187 -9.84 14.63 7.13
CA ILE A 187 -8.60 13.86 7.07
C ILE A 187 -8.92 12.38 6.81
N ALA A 188 -9.84 11.76 7.55
CA ALA A 188 -10.20 10.36 7.35
C ALA A 188 -10.69 10.08 5.92
N THR A 189 -11.47 10.99 5.33
CA THR A 189 -11.95 10.86 3.95
C THR A 189 -10.81 10.90 2.94
N VAL A 190 -9.88 11.85 3.07
CA VAL A 190 -8.71 11.94 2.17
C VAL A 190 -7.78 10.75 2.35
N ARG A 191 -7.54 10.29 3.58
CA ARG A 191 -6.77 9.09 3.89
C ARG A 191 -7.37 7.86 3.20
N ASN A 192 -8.68 7.65 3.31
CA ASN A 192 -9.37 6.51 2.69
C ASN A 192 -9.18 6.47 1.17
N VAL A 193 -9.20 7.63 0.51
CA VAL A 193 -8.91 7.70 -0.92
C VAL A 193 -7.44 7.47 -1.23
N ALA A 194 -6.52 8.04 -0.44
CA ALA A 194 -5.09 7.81 -0.58
C ALA A 194 -4.72 6.32 -0.44
N ILE A 195 -5.32 5.63 0.52
CA ILE A 195 -5.21 4.17 0.71
C ILE A 195 -5.74 3.43 -0.52
N GLY A 196 -6.86 3.86 -1.11
CA GLY A 196 -7.37 3.28 -2.34
C GLY A 196 -6.39 3.42 -3.50
N LEU A 197 -5.79 4.61 -3.65
CA LEU A 197 -4.82 4.91 -4.72
C LEU A 197 -3.54 4.08 -4.58
N VAL A 198 -2.93 4.09 -3.40
CA VAL A 198 -1.63 3.43 -3.17
C VAL A 198 -1.80 1.93 -2.89
N GLY A 199 -2.91 1.52 -2.28
CA GLY A 199 -3.19 0.12 -1.98
C GLY A 199 -3.27 -0.74 -3.24
N VAL A 200 -3.83 -0.20 -4.33
CA VAL A 200 -3.83 -0.88 -5.64
C VAL A 200 -2.39 -1.12 -6.13
N ALA A 201 -1.51 -0.12 -6.02
CA ALA A 201 -0.11 -0.26 -6.40
C ALA A 201 0.64 -1.25 -5.49
N ALA A 202 0.35 -1.23 -4.18
CA ALA A 202 0.97 -2.10 -3.18
C ALA A 202 0.64 -3.59 -3.39
N VAL A 203 -0.64 -3.91 -3.60
CA VAL A 203 -1.07 -5.29 -3.89
C VAL A 203 -0.43 -5.80 -5.18
N SER A 204 -0.31 -4.94 -6.19
CA SER A 204 0.35 -5.30 -7.45
C SER A 204 1.82 -5.65 -7.26
N ALA A 205 2.54 -4.83 -6.47
CA ALA A 205 3.95 -5.03 -6.18
C ALA A 205 4.22 -6.26 -5.30
N ALA A 206 3.37 -6.52 -4.28
CA ALA A 206 3.57 -7.60 -3.32
C ALA A 206 3.35 -8.99 -3.92
N PHE A 207 2.42 -9.13 -4.86
CA PHE A 207 2.02 -10.44 -5.38
C PHE A 207 2.52 -10.71 -6.81
N GLY A 208 3.24 -9.78 -7.45
CA GLY A 208 3.66 -9.91 -8.85
C GLY A 208 2.47 -9.98 -9.82
N ILE A 209 1.28 -9.65 -9.32
CA ILE A 209 0.02 -9.61 -10.03
C ILE A 209 -0.02 -8.24 -10.69
N GLY A 210 -0.05 -8.15 -12.03
CA GLY A 210 -0.09 -6.86 -12.72
C GLY A 210 -1.23 -5.98 -12.20
N VAL A 211 -1.12 -4.64 -12.31
CA VAL A 211 -2.12 -3.68 -11.77
C VAL A 211 -3.57 -4.03 -12.15
N VAL A 212 -3.74 -4.63 -13.33
CA VAL A 212 -4.99 -5.18 -13.87
C VAL A 212 -5.61 -6.23 -12.96
N GLN A 213 -4.79 -7.14 -12.47
CA GLN A 213 -5.16 -8.36 -11.80
C GLN A 213 -5.23 -8.11 -10.28
N ALA A 214 -4.55 -7.09 -9.75
CA ALA A 214 -4.73 -6.59 -8.38
C ALA A 214 -6.01 -5.76 -8.22
N GLY A 215 -6.34 -4.92 -9.21
CA GLY A 215 -7.61 -4.19 -9.27
C GLY A 215 -8.82 -5.09 -9.52
N ALA A 216 -8.63 -6.20 -10.26
CA ALA A 216 -9.65 -7.24 -10.43
C ALA A 216 -9.71 -8.23 -9.25
N ALA A 217 -8.59 -8.55 -8.58
CA ALA A 217 -8.58 -9.36 -7.35
C ALA A 217 -9.21 -8.63 -6.16
N LEU A 218 -9.15 -7.30 -6.14
CA LEU A 218 -9.99 -6.41 -5.30
C LEU A 218 -11.49 -6.54 -5.59
N LEU A 219 -11.92 -7.34 -6.58
CA LEU A 219 -13.33 -7.56 -6.93
C LEU A 219 -13.67 -9.04 -7.22
N ALA A 220 -12.71 -9.97 -7.08
CA ALA A 220 -12.89 -11.35 -7.49
C ALA A 220 -12.14 -12.33 -6.57
N ILE A 221 -12.84 -12.85 -5.56
CA ILE A 221 -12.48 -14.09 -4.87
C ILE A 221 -13.62 -15.10 -5.01
N GLU A 222 -13.24 -16.34 -5.32
CA GLU A 222 -14.03 -17.47 -5.83
C GLU A 222 -15.21 -17.99 -4.98
N ALA A 223 -15.51 -17.40 -3.82
CA ALA A 223 -16.69 -17.75 -3.03
C ALA A 223 -18.02 -17.23 -3.63
N LEU A 224 -17.96 -16.32 -4.60
CA LEU A 224 -19.11 -15.69 -5.29
C LEU A 224 -19.50 -16.36 -6.63
N LYS A 225 -18.90 -17.50 -6.98
CA LYS A 225 -19.18 -18.22 -8.25
C LYS A 225 -20.59 -18.83 -8.35
N LYS A 226 -21.41 -18.81 -7.30
CA LYS A 226 -22.79 -19.37 -7.31
C LYS A 226 -23.91 -18.35 -7.55
N SER A 227 -23.57 -17.08 -7.81
CA SER A 227 -24.57 -16.03 -8.07
C SER A 227 -24.76 -15.83 -9.58
N GLU A 228 -25.97 -16.07 -10.11
CA GLU A 228 -26.32 -15.76 -11.51
C GLU A 228 -26.06 -14.29 -11.88
N LYS A 229 -26.02 -13.38 -10.89
CA LYS A 229 -25.71 -11.96 -11.08
C LYS A 229 -24.22 -11.67 -11.28
N PHE A 230 -23.32 -12.59 -10.89
CA PHE A 230 -21.87 -12.44 -11.04
C PHE A 230 -21.39 -12.78 -12.46
N SER A 231 -22.03 -13.76 -13.12
CA SER A 231 -21.72 -14.16 -14.50
C SER A 231 -21.88 -13.01 -15.51
N ALA A 232 -22.88 -12.14 -15.31
CA ALA A 232 -23.14 -10.99 -16.18
C ALA A 232 -22.12 -9.86 -15.99
N VAL A 233 -21.53 -9.75 -14.80
CA VAL A 233 -20.52 -8.73 -14.46
C VAL A 233 -19.13 -9.16 -14.93
N THR A 234 -18.80 -10.46 -14.84
CA THR A 234 -17.53 -11.00 -15.35
C THR A 234 -17.47 -11.08 -16.88
N SER A 235 -18.60 -11.27 -17.56
CA SER A 235 -18.65 -11.24 -19.04
C SER A 235 -18.39 -9.85 -19.63
N MET A 236 -18.64 -8.77 -18.89
CA MET A 236 -18.24 -7.41 -19.29
C MET A 236 -16.74 -7.15 -19.12
N LEU A 237 -16.04 -7.92 -18.29
CA LEU A 237 -14.62 -7.73 -17.98
C LEU A 237 -13.69 -8.35 -19.04
N GLY A 238 -14.17 -9.33 -19.81
CA GLY A 238 -13.43 -9.93 -20.92
C GLY A 238 -13.22 -9.03 -22.15
N GLN A 239 -13.86 -7.85 -22.22
CA GLN A 239 -13.83 -6.99 -23.41
C GLN A 239 -13.03 -5.68 -23.26
N ASN A 240 -12.35 -5.41 -22.14
CA ASN A 240 -11.70 -4.09 -21.94
C ASN A 240 -10.38 -4.14 -21.16
N ILE A 241 -9.44 -5.00 -21.57
CA ILE A 241 -8.09 -5.07 -20.99
C ILE A 241 -7.35 -3.72 -21.18
N ASP A 242 -7.50 -3.05 -22.33
CA ASP A 242 -6.87 -1.76 -22.62
C ASP A 242 -7.33 -0.64 -21.68
N ARG A 243 -8.61 -0.66 -21.27
CA ARG A 243 -9.16 0.30 -20.30
C ARG A 243 -8.53 0.15 -18.93
N ILE A 244 -8.08 -1.04 -18.57
CA ILE A 244 -7.47 -1.33 -17.27
C ILE A 244 -5.99 -0.91 -17.26
N PHE A 245 -5.27 -1.04 -18.39
CA PHE A 245 -3.92 -0.49 -18.54
C PHE A 245 -3.91 1.05 -18.47
N HIS A 246 -4.86 1.73 -19.13
CA HIS A 246 -5.01 3.19 -19.02
C HIS A 246 -5.32 3.67 -17.60
N ILE A 247 -6.03 2.86 -16.80
CA ILE A 247 -6.27 3.15 -15.38
C ILE A 247 -4.96 3.06 -14.59
N GLY A 248 -4.14 2.03 -14.82
CA GLY A 248 -2.84 1.90 -14.14
C GLY A 248 -1.91 3.09 -14.40
N GLU A 249 -1.81 3.53 -15.66
CA GLU A 249 -1.01 4.69 -16.04
C GLU A 249 -1.53 6.00 -15.43
N ALA A 250 -2.84 6.22 -15.40
CA ALA A 250 -3.44 7.40 -14.78
C ALA A 250 -3.17 7.46 -13.26
N TYR A 251 -3.23 6.32 -12.56
CA TYR A 251 -2.92 6.24 -11.13
C TYR A 251 -1.44 6.52 -10.87
N ARG A 252 -0.56 5.91 -11.68
CA ARG A 252 0.88 6.15 -11.62
C ARG A 252 1.21 7.64 -11.81
N LYS A 253 0.75 8.25 -12.91
CA LYS A 253 0.93 9.67 -13.20
C LYS A 253 0.43 10.57 -12.07
N PHE A 254 -0.69 10.19 -11.45
CA PHE A 254 -1.21 10.93 -10.32
C PHE A 254 -0.36 10.81 -9.07
N ILE A 255 0.10 9.59 -8.73
CA ILE A 255 0.99 9.39 -7.57
C ILE A 255 2.25 10.23 -7.76
N ILE A 256 2.86 10.20 -8.94
CA ILE A 256 4.06 10.98 -9.28
C ILE A 256 3.79 12.49 -9.16
N ALA A 257 2.73 12.99 -9.80
CA ALA A 257 2.37 14.41 -9.72
C ALA A 257 2.03 14.88 -8.29
N ASN A 258 1.72 13.95 -7.38
CA ASN A 258 1.33 14.18 -6.00
C ASN A 258 2.31 13.58 -4.98
N GLU A 259 3.54 13.29 -5.39
CA GLU A 259 4.51 12.58 -4.56
C GLU A 259 4.69 13.27 -3.20
N GLU A 260 5.07 14.54 -3.19
CA GLU A 260 5.34 15.26 -1.94
C GLU A 260 4.10 15.28 -1.01
N PRO A 261 2.90 15.72 -1.43
CA PRO A 261 1.72 15.68 -0.56
C PRO A 261 1.38 14.28 -0.05
N LEU A 262 1.50 13.25 -0.89
CA LEU A 262 1.24 11.86 -0.49
C LEU A 262 2.27 11.35 0.52
N ARG A 263 3.56 11.67 0.32
CA ARG A 263 4.63 11.36 1.27
C ARG A 263 4.40 12.05 2.60
N ARG A 264 4.03 13.33 2.60
CA ARG A 264 3.75 14.09 3.84
C ARG A 264 2.55 13.52 4.60
N ILE A 265 1.49 13.12 3.88
CA ILE A 265 0.34 12.43 4.50
C ILE A 265 0.78 11.11 5.12
N ALA A 266 1.58 10.32 4.39
CA ALA A 266 2.07 9.01 4.83
C ALA A 266 3.08 9.11 5.99
N SER A 267 3.97 10.10 5.99
CA SER A 267 4.95 10.31 7.06
C SER A 267 4.31 10.77 8.36
N ASN A 268 3.28 11.62 8.26
CA ASN A 268 2.56 12.21 9.38
C ASN A 268 1.38 11.34 9.85
N THR A 269 1.23 10.13 9.32
CA THR A 269 0.15 9.21 9.69
C THR A 269 0.75 7.84 9.89
N THR A 270 0.81 7.34 11.12
CA THR A 270 1.51 6.09 11.43
C THR A 270 0.98 4.94 10.58
N GLN A 271 -0.34 4.84 10.46
CA GLN A 271 -1.03 3.79 9.71
C GLN A 271 -0.92 3.90 8.19
N LEU A 272 -0.32 4.97 7.65
CA LEU A 272 -0.08 5.14 6.22
C LEU A 272 1.40 5.06 5.85
N ARG A 273 2.30 4.80 6.80
CA ARG A 273 3.74 4.68 6.50
C ARG A 273 4.06 3.57 5.52
N TRP A 274 3.25 2.50 5.48
CA TRP A 274 3.36 1.45 4.47
C TRP A 274 3.27 2.00 3.03
N MET A 275 2.63 3.16 2.80
CA MET A 275 2.53 3.77 1.47
C MET A 275 3.89 4.27 0.96
N LEU A 276 4.80 4.69 1.84
CA LEU A 276 6.08 5.31 1.47
C LEU A 276 6.90 4.45 0.48
N PRO A 277 7.24 3.18 0.78
CA PRO A 277 8.00 2.34 -0.15
C PRO A 277 7.27 2.07 -1.48
N HIS A 278 5.94 2.22 -1.53
CA HIS A 278 5.19 2.08 -2.78
C HIS A 278 5.17 3.36 -3.60
N ILE A 279 5.17 4.52 -2.94
CA ILE A 279 5.39 5.80 -3.59
C ILE A 279 6.80 5.82 -4.21
N ASP A 280 7.83 5.39 -3.45
CA ASP A 280 9.21 5.27 -3.94
C ASP A 280 9.29 4.43 -5.22
N LYS A 281 8.79 3.19 -5.17
CA LYS A 281 8.79 2.28 -6.33
C LYS A 281 8.07 2.84 -7.56
N VAL A 282 6.98 3.58 -7.36
CA VAL A 282 6.22 4.19 -8.46
C VAL A 282 7.01 5.33 -9.11
N VAL A 283 7.72 6.13 -8.32
CA VAL A 283 8.54 7.26 -8.77
C VAL A 283 9.83 6.77 -9.44
N GLU A 284 10.58 5.86 -8.81
CA GLU A 284 11.82 5.28 -9.35
C GLU A 284 11.58 4.54 -10.69
N GLY A 285 10.44 3.87 -10.83
CA GLY A 285 10.04 3.23 -12.08
C GLY A 285 9.83 4.21 -13.25
N GLU A 286 9.83 5.53 -13.02
CA GLU A 286 9.82 6.55 -14.08
C GLU A 286 11.19 6.94 -14.56
N GLU A 287 12.14 7.08 -13.66
CA GLU A 287 13.50 7.42 -14.00
C GLU A 287 14.13 6.35 -14.90
N LEU A 288 13.78 5.07 -14.68
CA LEU A 288 14.22 3.94 -15.50
C LEU A 288 13.52 3.83 -16.86
N SER A 289 12.31 4.38 -17.01
CA SER A 289 11.57 4.37 -18.28
C SER A 289 11.86 5.60 -19.15
N GLY A 290 12.38 6.68 -18.55
CA GLY A 290 12.74 7.93 -19.22
C GLY A 290 14.20 7.99 -19.68
N SER A 291 15.04 7.01 -19.34
CA SER A 291 16.39 6.90 -19.90
C SER A 291 16.32 6.47 -21.36
N ASP A 292 16.48 7.45 -22.25
CA ASP A 292 16.39 7.31 -23.70
C ASP A 292 17.42 6.27 -24.21
N PRO A 293 16.99 5.19 -24.91
CA PRO A 293 17.89 4.13 -25.40
C PRO A 293 18.93 4.64 -26.41
N THR A 294 18.73 5.84 -26.95
CA THR A 294 19.60 6.53 -27.91
C THR A 294 21.00 6.82 -27.35
N THR A 295 21.18 6.85 -26.03
CA THR A 295 22.49 7.11 -25.42
C THR A 295 23.37 5.85 -25.30
N ALA A 296 22.77 4.65 -25.32
CA ALA A 296 23.50 3.38 -25.19
C ALA A 296 24.11 2.91 -26.53
N GLU A 297 23.56 3.32 -27.68
CA GLU A 297 24.11 2.98 -29.01
C GLU A 297 25.29 3.87 -29.43
N SER A 298 25.48 5.03 -28.79
CA SER A 298 26.55 5.98 -29.12
C SER A 298 27.95 5.53 -28.64
N LEU A 299 28.05 4.48 -27.82
CA LEU A 299 29.33 3.91 -27.36
C LEU A 299 29.74 2.63 -28.10
N SER A 300 28.89 2.07 -28.98
CA SER A 300 29.18 0.81 -29.69
C SER A 300 29.77 0.98 -31.10
N THR A 301 29.80 2.19 -31.66
CA THR A 301 30.28 2.45 -33.03
C THR A 301 31.75 2.89 -33.13
N MET A 302 32.51 2.90 -32.03
CA MET A 302 33.93 3.31 -32.03
C MET A 302 34.95 2.15 -32.05
N ASN A 303 34.59 0.97 -32.55
CA ASN A 303 35.54 -0.12 -32.82
C ASN A 303 35.77 -0.29 -34.33
N GLY A 304 36.70 0.50 -34.86
CA GLY A 304 37.31 0.29 -36.18
C GLY A 304 38.44 -0.77 -36.13
N PRO A 305 38.78 -1.39 -37.28
CA PRO A 305 39.33 -2.75 -37.33
C PRO A 305 40.86 -2.85 -37.33
N HIS A 306 41.31 -4.02 -36.86
CA HIS A 306 42.51 -4.77 -37.26
C HIS A 306 43.78 -4.02 -37.72
N ARG A 307 44.82 -4.09 -36.88
CA ARG A 307 46.19 -4.33 -37.34
C ARG A 307 46.75 -5.61 -36.73
N THR A 308 46.85 -6.62 -37.58
CA THR A 308 47.62 -7.85 -37.40
C THR A 308 49.11 -7.57 -37.59
N ARG A 309 49.96 -7.99 -36.65
CA ARG A 309 51.37 -8.41 -36.84
C ARG A 309 51.86 -8.96 -35.50
N SER A 310 51.87 -10.28 -35.32
CA SER A 310 52.95 -11.21 -35.66
C SER A 310 54.00 -11.34 -34.56
N ASN A 311 53.94 -12.50 -33.92
CA ASN A 311 55.05 -13.43 -33.68
C ASN A 311 56.03 -13.25 -32.51
N LEU A 312 56.21 -14.42 -31.88
CA LEU A 312 57.45 -15.03 -31.35
C LEU A 312 57.69 -14.95 -29.84
N SER A 313 57.63 -16.16 -29.25
CA SER A 313 58.57 -16.73 -28.27
C SER A 313 58.55 -16.10 -26.88
N THR A 314 58.44 -16.82 -25.77
CA THR A 314 59.30 -17.94 -25.39
C THR A 314 58.75 -18.56 -24.11
N LEU A 315 58.83 -19.89 -23.99
CA LEU A 315 58.74 -20.63 -22.73
C LEU A 315 59.68 -20.08 -21.65
N ARG A 316 59.28 -20.15 -20.38
CA ARG A 316 59.98 -20.92 -19.32
C ARG A 316 59.35 -20.73 -17.93
N PHE A 317 59.13 -21.88 -17.30
CA PHE A 317 58.92 -22.22 -15.87
C PHE A 317 57.78 -21.55 -15.09
#